data_AF-A0A948Q352-F1
#
_entry.id   AF-A0A948Q352-F1
#
_cell.length_a   1.000
_cell.length_b   1.000
_cell.length_c   1.000
_cell.angle_alpha   90.00
_cell.angle_beta   90.00
_cell.angle_gamma   90.00
#
_symmetry.space_group_name_H-M   'P 1'
#
loop_
_entity.id
_entity.type
_entity.pdbx_description
1 polymer ?
#
loop_
_entity_poly.entity_id
_entity_poly.type
_entity_poly.pdbx_seq_one_letter_code
_entity_poly.pdbx_strand_id
1 'polypeptide(L)'
;MLKRWTWLVLVMIALTAFWGCSDDDDPTDVTTETAFEIMAAAGADYINDSVDCPGVISAQTLHDNLDAYTVIDIRREADYLNGHIPGAYNSSLATILDDLAAKSIPTDKPYVVTCYSGQSAGFVKIAMELMGYDDVKTLGFGMCSWNEATAGGYYTNRGNTLANPETENNNGDLVEYAYPVLGESKDTVVADRVSLTLAGGFKAKTYTSIMDNLESYFIVNYFGEADYLGNGTAGVPGHIPGAFQFTPYQSLGIEQMLKYLPTDMPIVVYCWTGQHSSQVTAYLNMLGYEAYSLSYGSNNLFYDSLTAHKWTGPADYDMEMGPAPTAEFSTISGAVEAYINDATDCPGVITAQNLYDNLATYTVIDIRSATDFATLGHIEGAHNTTLANVLTYVDGLGLTASDPICLVCYSGQSAGHAKVALELSGYENVKTLGFGMSSWNAATAGPWNSNTGNHLTNPETTNNNGDLVGHAYPTLTGATLDDRIQTMLTNGFKGKKYVDIQDYLDDYFVVNYFGEADYLGTGGSGVPGHIPGSFQFTPYESLEVGGMLANLPTDMPIVVYCWTGQHSSQVTAALNILGYEAYSLTYGSNNLFYDLLTAHKWTAPADFPLSFD
;
A
#
# COMPACT_ATOMS: atom_id res chain seq x y z
N MET A 1 0.54 21.08 28.02
CA MET A 1 1.36 21.67 29.11
C MET A 1 2.78 21.75 28.60
N LEU A 2 3.28 22.95 28.28
CA LEU A 2 4.65 23.17 27.82
C LEU A 2 5.62 22.97 28.98
N LYS A 3 6.63 22.09 28.83
CA LYS A 3 7.92 22.14 29.55
C LYS A 3 8.88 21.11 28.96
N ARG A 4 10.17 21.49 28.92
CA ARG A 4 11.29 20.88 28.15
C ARG A 4 11.14 21.35 26.69
N TRP A 5 12.01 22.12 26.05
CA TRP A 5 13.46 22.28 26.11
C TRP A 5 13.83 23.74 25.76
N THR A 6 14.79 24.34 26.47
CA THR A 6 15.47 25.57 26.03
C THR A 6 16.92 25.50 26.50
N TRP A 7 17.74 24.70 25.83
CA TRP A 7 19.19 24.85 25.85
C TRP A 7 19.76 24.35 24.52
N LEU A 8 19.92 25.26 23.57
CA LEU A 8 20.92 25.14 22.50
C LEU A 8 21.11 26.50 21.82
N VAL A 9 22.39 26.89 21.73
CA VAL A 9 22.98 28.03 20.98
C VAL A 9 22.90 29.42 21.62
N LEU A 10 24.00 29.82 22.27
CA LEU A 10 24.60 31.17 22.15
C LEU A 10 26.04 31.17 22.70
N VAL A 11 27.00 30.70 21.90
CA VAL A 11 28.41 31.08 22.08
C VAL A 11 28.65 32.33 21.24
N MET A 12 28.51 33.50 21.87
CA MET A 12 29.02 34.76 21.32
C MET A 12 30.34 35.12 22.00
N ILE A 13 31.41 35.10 21.21
CA ILE A 13 32.72 35.65 21.55
C ILE A 13 32.56 37.16 21.77
N ALA A 14 32.72 37.61 23.01
CA ALA A 14 32.91 39.02 23.34
C ALA A 14 34.32 39.22 23.94
N LEU A 15 35.28 39.46 23.04
CA LEU A 15 36.58 40.04 23.37
C LEU A 15 36.38 41.44 23.94
N THR A 16 36.50 41.61 25.25
CA THR A 16 36.87 42.89 25.85
C THR A 16 37.93 42.67 26.93
N ALA A 17 39.08 43.30 26.71
CA ALA A 17 40.19 43.34 27.62
C ALA A 17 39.84 44.15 28.87
N PHE A 18 40.01 43.57 30.05
CA PHE A 18 40.29 44.33 31.26
C PHE A 18 41.40 43.64 32.06
N TRP A 19 42.40 44.45 32.38
CA TRP A 19 43.61 44.13 33.11
C TRP A 19 43.28 44.01 34.61
N GLY A 20 43.66 42.90 35.24
CA GLY A 20 43.51 42.70 36.68
C GLY A 20 44.29 41.48 37.15
N CYS A 21 45.55 41.70 37.52
CA CYS A 21 46.38 40.70 38.20
C CYS A 21 45.93 40.52 39.65
N SER A 22 45.64 39.27 40.04
CA SER A 22 46.00 38.74 41.36
C SER A 22 46.08 37.22 41.25
N ASP A 23 47.25 36.69 41.55
CA ASP A 23 47.58 35.27 41.58
C ASP A 23 46.63 34.49 42.48
N ASP A 24 46.00 33.45 41.93
CA ASP A 24 45.65 32.20 42.60
C ASP A 24 45.39 31.16 41.50
N ASP A 25 46.42 30.34 41.24
CA ASP A 25 46.33 29.14 40.42
C ASP A 25 45.46 28.11 41.14
N ASP A 26 44.21 27.98 40.73
CA ASP A 26 43.47 26.72 40.82
C ASP A 26 42.81 26.45 39.47
N PRO A 27 43.34 25.50 38.66
CA PRO A 27 42.61 25.06 37.49
C PRO A 27 41.46 24.20 37.99
N THR A 28 40.29 24.80 38.17
CA THR A 28 39.06 24.02 38.28
C THR A 28 38.97 23.16 37.02
N ASP A 29 39.16 21.87 37.23
CA ASP A 29 39.08 20.78 36.27
C ASP A 29 37.75 20.88 35.50
N VAL A 30 37.78 21.54 34.34
CA VAL A 30 36.70 21.44 33.36
C VAL A 30 36.91 20.09 32.69
N THR A 31 36.34 19.03 33.27
CA THR A 31 36.28 17.72 32.63
C THR A 31 35.56 17.89 31.30
N THR A 32 36.31 17.95 30.21
CA THR A 32 35.72 18.12 28.87
C THR A 32 35.06 16.80 28.48
N GLU A 33 33.74 16.70 28.61
CA GLU A 33 32.94 15.53 28.22
C GLU A 33 33.37 14.97 26.86
N THR A 34 33.56 13.66 26.77
CA THR A 34 33.91 12.91 25.56
C THR A 34 32.70 12.76 24.65
N ALA A 35 32.94 12.46 23.36
CA ALA A 35 31.86 12.18 22.42
C ALA A 35 30.99 10.98 22.87
N PHE A 36 31.61 9.98 23.51
CA PHE A 36 30.90 8.87 24.13
C PHE A 36 29.97 9.35 25.26
N GLU A 37 30.47 10.18 26.19
CA GLU A 37 29.67 10.69 27.31
C GLU A 37 28.46 11.50 26.83
N ILE A 38 28.63 12.32 25.79
CA ILE A 38 27.53 13.09 25.18
C ILE A 38 26.47 12.18 24.58
N MET A 39 26.88 11.19 23.77
CA MET A 39 25.95 10.23 23.15
C MET A 39 25.26 9.35 24.21
N ALA A 40 25.99 8.95 25.26
CA ALA A 40 25.47 8.17 26.36
C ALA A 40 24.47 8.96 27.20
N ALA A 41 24.73 10.24 27.49
CA ALA A 41 23.77 11.09 28.19
C ALA A 41 22.47 11.22 27.38
N ALA A 42 22.56 11.54 26.09
CA ALA A 42 21.39 11.70 25.22
C ALA A 42 20.55 10.42 25.11
N GLY A 43 21.20 9.27 24.89
CA GLY A 43 20.49 7.99 24.80
C GLY A 43 19.96 7.50 26.15
N ALA A 44 20.67 7.77 27.25
CA ALA A 44 20.23 7.43 28.60
C ALA A 44 18.98 8.23 29.02
N ASP A 45 18.93 9.52 28.67
CA ASP A 45 17.78 10.38 28.93
C ASP A 45 16.51 9.85 28.26
N TYR A 46 16.63 9.30 27.05
CA TYR A 46 15.53 8.64 26.35
C TYR A 46 15.22 7.25 26.92
N ILE A 47 16.20 6.33 26.93
CA ILE A 47 15.96 4.91 27.24
C ILE A 47 15.53 4.69 28.70
N ASN A 48 15.81 5.67 29.56
CA ASN A 48 15.39 5.67 30.96
C ASN A 48 14.14 6.50 31.26
N ASP A 49 13.49 7.07 30.24
CA ASP A 49 12.16 7.69 30.40
C ASP A 49 11.06 6.63 30.21
N SER A 50 10.50 6.15 31.32
CA SER A 50 9.42 5.15 31.29
C SER A 50 8.08 5.69 30.80
N VAL A 51 7.94 7.02 30.62
CA VAL A 51 6.76 7.64 30.01
C VAL A 51 6.83 7.52 28.49
N ASP A 52 8.03 7.63 27.92
CA ASP A 52 8.23 7.67 26.47
C ASP A 52 8.76 6.35 25.90
N CYS A 53 9.74 5.73 26.55
CA CYS A 53 10.29 4.44 26.14
C CYS A 53 9.48 3.27 26.74
N PRO A 54 9.08 2.25 25.96
CA PRO A 54 9.32 2.06 24.53
C PRO A 54 8.29 2.74 23.61
N GLY A 55 7.25 3.37 24.16
CA GLY A 55 6.23 4.14 23.44
C GLY A 55 5.49 3.34 22.39
N VAL A 56 4.76 2.32 22.86
CA VAL A 56 4.02 1.38 22.00
C VAL A 56 2.53 1.74 22.01
N ILE A 57 1.92 1.82 20.83
CA ILE A 57 0.46 1.96 20.65
C ILE A 57 -0.14 0.62 20.21
N SER A 58 -1.34 0.28 20.71
CA SER A 58 -2.04 -0.92 20.27
C SER A 58 -2.70 -0.72 18.89
N ALA A 59 -2.88 -1.80 18.13
CA ALA A 59 -3.60 -1.74 16.86
C ALA A 59 -5.00 -1.13 17.02
N GLN A 60 -5.76 -1.53 18.05
CA GLN A 60 -7.08 -0.98 18.35
C GLN A 60 -7.03 0.53 18.62
N THR A 61 -6.10 0.99 19.46
CA THR A 61 -5.99 2.41 19.77
C THR A 61 -5.62 3.23 18.55
N LEU A 62 -4.74 2.72 17.69
CA LEU A 62 -4.37 3.38 16.44
C LEU A 62 -5.56 3.43 15.47
N HIS A 63 -6.22 2.29 15.24
CA HIS A 63 -7.40 2.18 14.38
C HIS A 63 -8.50 3.17 14.79
N ASP A 64 -8.84 3.22 16.07
CA ASP A 64 -9.91 4.09 16.58
C ASP A 64 -9.60 5.59 16.49
N ASN A 65 -8.33 5.94 16.24
CA ASN A 65 -7.83 7.32 16.24
C ASN A 65 -6.92 7.59 15.04
N LEU A 66 -7.13 6.91 13.90
CA LEU A 66 -6.19 6.91 12.79
C LEU A 66 -5.90 8.34 12.28
N ASP A 67 -6.94 9.17 12.18
CA ASP A 67 -6.84 10.58 11.78
C ASP A 67 -6.01 11.45 12.73
N ALA A 68 -5.75 11.01 13.96
CA ALA A 68 -4.96 11.74 14.95
C ALA A 68 -3.44 11.51 14.81
N TYR A 69 -3.01 10.60 13.92
CA TYR A 69 -1.61 10.21 13.76
C TYR A 69 -1.13 10.37 12.32
N THR A 70 0.18 10.54 12.17
CA THR A 70 0.88 10.29 10.90
C THR A 70 1.53 8.91 10.99
N VAL A 71 1.04 7.95 10.20
CA VAL A 71 1.56 6.58 10.20
C VAL A 71 2.67 6.43 9.17
N ILE A 72 3.81 5.87 9.58
CA ILE A 72 4.96 5.60 8.72
C ILE A 72 5.22 4.10 8.69
N ASP A 73 5.05 3.48 7.52
CA ASP A 73 5.40 2.08 7.28
C ASP A 73 6.82 1.98 6.72
N ILE A 74 7.72 1.40 7.50
CA ILE A 74 9.13 1.22 7.13
C ILE A 74 9.44 -0.18 6.54
N ARG A 75 8.41 -0.94 6.14
CA ARG A 75 8.58 -2.18 5.36
C ARG A 75 9.05 -1.83 3.95
N ARG A 76 9.52 -2.86 3.23
CA ARG A 76 9.86 -2.74 1.81
C ARG A 76 8.64 -2.25 1.04
N GLU A 77 8.87 -1.38 0.05
CA GLU A 77 7.82 -0.78 -0.79
C GLU A 77 6.84 -1.83 -1.34
N ALA A 78 7.35 -2.94 -1.89
CA ALA A 78 6.48 -4.02 -2.39
C ALA A 78 5.53 -4.60 -1.32
N ASP A 79 5.98 -4.72 -0.07
CA ASP A 79 5.14 -5.22 1.03
C ASP A 79 4.13 -4.16 1.52
N TYR A 80 4.45 -2.87 1.36
CA TYR A 80 3.54 -1.76 1.63
C TYR A 80 2.46 -1.65 0.55
N LEU A 81 2.85 -1.71 -0.73
CA LEU A 81 1.92 -1.70 -1.86
C LEU A 81 0.95 -2.88 -1.82
N ASN A 82 1.38 -4.03 -1.29
CA ASN A 82 0.56 -5.23 -1.12
C ASN A 82 -0.35 -5.21 0.12
N GLY A 83 -0.46 -4.08 0.81
CA GLY A 83 -1.35 -3.93 1.96
C GLY A 83 -0.67 -3.18 3.09
N HIS A 84 -1.16 -1.99 3.42
CA HIS A 84 -0.67 -1.15 4.50
C HIS A 84 -1.82 -0.53 5.29
N ILE A 85 -1.51 0.09 6.43
CA ILE A 85 -2.49 0.81 7.25
C ILE A 85 -3.05 1.97 6.42
N PRO A 86 -4.38 2.18 6.37
CA PRO A 86 -4.99 3.25 5.59
C PRO A 86 -4.33 4.61 5.83
N GLY A 87 -3.97 5.31 4.76
CA GLY A 87 -3.30 6.62 4.79
C GLY A 87 -1.86 6.63 5.31
N ALA A 88 -1.22 5.47 5.51
CA ALA A 88 0.18 5.42 5.93
C ALA A 88 1.15 5.83 4.80
N TYR A 89 2.27 6.44 5.18
CA TYR A 89 3.36 6.80 4.29
C TYR A 89 4.45 5.71 4.29
N ASN A 90 4.96 5.32 3.12
CA ASN A 90 6.10 4.41 3.05
C ASN A 90 7.43 5.16 3.15
N SER A 91 8.36 4.63 3.94
CA SER A 91 9.74 5.10 4.05
C SER A 91 10.65 3.91 4.39
N SER A 92 11.92 4.16 4.70
CA SER A 92 12.87 3.14 5.10
C SER A 92 13.77 3.65 6.23
N LEU A 93 14.48 2.74 6.91
CA LEU A 93 15.49 3.12 7.89
C LEU A 93 16.50 4.12 7.30
N ALA A 94 16.88 3.95 6.04
CA ALA A 94 17.89 4.77 5.38
C ALA A 94 17.38 6.15 4.93
N THR A 95 16.08 6.29 4.64
CA THR A 95 15.50 7.50 4.04
C THR A 95 14.63 8.30 5.00
N ILE A 96 14.21 7.74 6.14
CA ILE A 96 13.20 8.36 7.00
C ILE A 96 13.57 9.77 7.48
N LEU A 97 14.83 10.03 7.81
CA LEU A 97 15.26 11.37 8.22
C LEU A 97 15.23 12.36 7.06
N ASP A 98 15.55 11.91 5.84
CA ASP A 98 15.48 12.73 4.62
C ASP A 98 14.02 13.02 4.24
N ASP A 99 13.14 12.03 4.33
CA ASP A 99 11.70 12.15 4.05
C ASP A 99 11.03 13.16 5.00
N LEU A 100 11.35 13.09 6.29
CA LEU A 100 10.88 14.03 7.30
C LEU A 100 11.46 15.44 7.08
N ALA A 101 12.75 15.57 6.76
CA ALA A 101 13.38 16.85 6.47
C ALA A 101 12.83 17.52 5.20
N ALA A 102 12.53 16.73 4.18
CA ALA A 102 11.92 17.18 2.93
C ALA A 102 10.42 17.49 3.07
N LYS A 103 9.80 17.11 4.19
CA LYS A 103 8.35 17.20 4.44
C LYS A 103 7.51 16.45 3.41
N SER A 104 8.05 15.37 2.85
CA SER A 104 7.26 14.40 2.07
C SER A 104 6.29 13.63 2.96
N ILE A 105 6.63 13.52 4.26
CA ILE A 105 5.76 13.02 5.33
C ILE A 105 5.26 14.22 6.17
N PRO A 106 3.95 14.35 6.45
CA PRO A 106 3.41 15.42 7.28
C PRO A 106 3.99 15.44 8.71
N THR A 107 4.17 16.65 9.26
CA THR A 107 4.80 16.87 10.58
C THR A 107 3.88 17.57 11.58
N ASP A 108 2.58 17.56 11.34
CA ASP A 108 1.56 18.28 12.10
C ASP A 108 0.87 17.41 13.18
N LYS A 109 1.13 16.10 13.18
CA LYS A 109 0.55 15.11 14.09
C LYS A 109 1.64 14.24 14.73
N PRO A 110 1.35 13.61 15.89
CA PRO A 110 2.20 12.55 16.45
C PRO A 110 2.44 11.42 15.45
N TYR A 111 3.61 10.78 15.54
CA TYR A 111 4.01 9.73 14.61
C TYR A 111 3.69 8.33 15.14
N VAL A 112 3.31 7.42 14.26
CA VAL A 112 3.33 5.98 14.54
C VAL A 112 4.15 5.26 13.48
N VAL A 113 5.29 4.71 13.88
CA VAL A 113 6.14 3.90 13.01
C VAL A 113 5.72 2.44 13.10
N THR A 114 5.52 1.79 11.96
CA THR A 114 5.22 0.37 11.86
C THR A 114 6.21 -0.34 10.96
N CYS A 115 6.43 -1.62 11.25
CA CYS A 115 7.18 -2.53 10.38
C CYS A 115 6.50 -3.90 10.42
N TYR A 116 7.16 -4.98 9.96
CA TYR A 116 6.57 -6.32 10.01
C TYR A 116 6.14 -6.76 11.42
N SER A 117 7.01 -6.59 12.42
CA SER A 117 6.84 -7.14 13.79
C SER A 117 6.96 -6.10 14.93
N GLY A 118 7.11 -4.81 14.59
CA GLY A 118 7.37 -3.72 15.53
C GLY A 118 8.84 -3.57 15.95
N GLN A 119 9.69 -4.57 15.72
CA GLN A 119 11.09 -4.56 16.21
C GLN A 119 11.93 -3.47 15.55
N SER A 120 12.02 -3.42 14.21
CA SER A 120 12.75 -2.35 13.54
C SER A 120 12.07 -0.98 13.68
N ALA A 121 10.76 -0.93 13.92
CA ALA A 121 10.08 0.32 14.25
C ALA A 121 10.59 0.89 15.58
N GLY A 122 10.81 0.04 16.60
CA GLY A 122 11.47 0.45 17.85
C GLY A 122 12.85 1.03 17.60
N PHE A 123 13.67 0.36 16.79
CA PHE A 123 15.00 0.85 16.41
C PHE A 123 14.96 2.25 15.76
N VAL A 124 13.95 2.53 14.95
CA VAL A 124 13.75 3.84 14.30
C VAL A 124 13.18 4.89 15.25
N LYS A 125 12.29 4.53 16.19
CA LYS A 125 11.69 5.45 17.16
C LYS A 125 12.76 6.26 17.91
N ILE A 126 13.71 5.58 18.54
CA ILE A 126 14.79 6.23 19.28
C ILE A 126 15.64 7.14 18.39
N ALA A 127 15.88 6.74 17.14
CA ALA A 127 16.59 7.58 16.18
C ALA A 127 15.82 8.87 15.86
N MET A 128 14.49 8.78 15.66
CA MET A 128 13.66 9.97 15.43
C MET A 128 13.65 10.91 16.64
N GLU A 129 13.49 10.40 17.85
CA GLU A 129 13.45 11.25 19.05
C GLU A 129 14.79 11.90 19.38
N LEU A 130 15.90 11.19 19.20
CA LEU A 130 17.23 11.78 19.34
C LEU A 130 17.51 12.86 18.29
N MET A 131 16.79 12.85 17.17
CA MET A 131 16.82 13.90 16.14
C MET A 131 15.79 15.02 16.38
N GLY A 132 15.06 14.98 17.49
CA GLY A 132 14.14 16.04 17.92
C GLY A 132 12.71 15.93 17.36
N TYR A 133 12.32 14.77 16.84
CA TYR A 133 10.91 14.50 16.52
C TYR A 133 10.21 14.02 17.80
N ASP A 134 9.26 14.81 18.32
CA ASP A 134 8.54 14.50 19.56
C ASP A 134 7.30 13.58 19.32
N ASP A 135 6.83 12.88 20.36
CA ASP A 135 5.62 12.02 20.38
C ASP A 135 5.58 10.98 19.25
N VAL A 136 6.69 10.22 19.14
CA VAL A 136 6.81 9.08 18.24
C VAL A 136 6.31 7.84 18.98
N LYS A 137 5.59 6.97 18.30
CA LYS A 137 5.15 5.67 18.83
C LYS A 137 5.48 4.55 17.85
N THR A 138 5.48 3.32 18.33
CA THR A 138 5.53 2.14 17.47
C THR A 138 4.24 1.34 17.54
N LEU A 139 3.79 0.81 16.41
CA LEU A 139 2.68 -0.15 16.42
C LEU A 139 3.12 -1.44 17.12
N GLY A 140 2.41 -1.81 18.18
CA GLY A 140 2.68 -3.02 18.95
C GLY A 140 2.60 -4.27 18.09
N PHE A 141 3.67 -5.06 18.04
CA PHE A 141 3.82 -6.23 17.16
C PHE A 141 3.79 -5.90 15.65
N GLY A 142 3.87 -4.63 15.26
CA GLY A 142 3.89 -4.17 13.86
C GLY A 142 2.63 -4.55 13.10
N MET A 143 2.76 -4.64 11.77
CA MET A 143 1.68 -5.06 10.87
C MET A 143 1.10 -6.43 11.21
N CYS A 144 1.90 -7.34 11.80
CA CYS A 144 1.39 -8.63 12.28
C CYS A 144 0.25 -8.52 13.32
N SER A 145 0.07 -7.36 13.99
CA SER A 145 -1.09 -7.10 14.85
C SER A 145 -2.28 -6.51 14.12
N TRP A 146 -2.07 -5.95 12.93
CA TRP A 146 -3.06 -5.18 12.20
C TRP A 146 -4.02 -6.09 11.44
N ASN A 147 -3.48 -6.94 10.56
CA ASN A 147 -4.28 -7.76 9.64
C ASN A 147 -3.71 -9.19 9.47
N GLU A 148 -4.60 -10.18 9.33
CA GLU A 148 -4.23 -11.59 9.16
C GLU A 148 -3.27 -11.85 8.00
N ALA A 149 -3.43 -11.15 6.88
CA ALA A 149 -2.56 -11.28 5.71
C ALA A 149 -1.08 -10.94 5.99
N THR A 150 -0.82 -10.16 7.04
CA THR A 150 0.53 -9.73 7.43
C THR A 150 1.06 -10.42 8.68
N ALA A 151 0.27 -11.28 9.33
CA ALA A 151 0.59 -11.93 10.61
C ALA A 151 1.56 -13.12 10.52
N GLY A 152 1.90 -13.56 9.31
CA GLY A 152 2.75 -14.74 9.06
C GLY A 152 4.07 -14.73 9.83
N GLY A 153 4.71 -13.56 9.97
CA GLY A 153 5.97 -13.43 10.71
C GLY A 153 5.88 -13.91 12.16
N TYR A 154 4.84 -13.51 12.89
CA TYR A 154 4.64 -13.95 14.26
C TYR A 154 4.11 -15.39 14.35
N TYR A 155 3.25 -15.84 13.42
CA TYR A 155 2.81 -17.23 13.37
C TYR A 155 3.98 -18.21 13.25
N THR A 156 4.95 -17.89 12.38
CA THR A 156 6.12 -18.74 12.13
C THR A 156 7.14 -18.70 13.28
N ASN A 157 7.34 -17.53 13.91
CA ASN A 157 8.48 -17.33 14.79
C ASN A 157 8.14 -17.34 16.29
N ARG A 158 6.86 -17.36 16.69
CA ARG A 158 6.50 -17.59 18.08
C ARG A 158 6.76 -19.04 18.50
N GLY A 159 7.10 -19.27 19.76
CA GLY A 159 7.34 -20.62 20.26
C GLY A 159 7.92 -20.69 21.66
N ASN A 160 8.37 -21.90 22.01
CA ASN A 160 9.07 -22.19 23.27
C ASN A 160 10.49 -22.68 22.97
N THR A 161 11.28 -21.90 22.23
CA THR A 161 12.57 -22.35 21.70
C THR A 161 13.62 -22.56 22.81
N LEU A 162 13.50 -21.89 23.97
CA LEU A 162 14.38 -22.15 25.10
C LEU A 162 13.82 -23.29 25.98
N ALA A 163 14.49 -24.44 25.96
CA ALA A 163 14.07 -25.61 26.72
C ALA A 163 14.47 -25.57 28.22
N ASN A 164 15.62 -24.99 28.54
CA ASN A 164 16.21 -25.02 29.89
C ASN A 164 16.55 -23.59 30.35
N PRO A 165 15.57 -22.81 30.82
CA PRO A 165 15.82 -21.48 31.36
C PRO A 165 16.63 -21.55 32.66
N GLU A 166 17.57 -20.62 32.83
CA GLU A 166 18.22 -20.37 34.12
C GLU A 166 17.33 -19.52 35.02
N THR A 167 17.52 -19.65 36.33
CA THR A 167 16.76 -18.89 37.36
C THR A 167 17.66 -18.23 38.40
N GLU A 168 18.98 -18.39 38.27
CA GLU A 168 19.96 -17.81 39.19
C GLU A 168 20.35 -16.39 38.76
N ASN A 169 20.76 -15.54 39.69
CA ASN A 169 21.20 -14.20 39.34
C ASN A 169 22.68 -14.17 38.93
N ASN A 170 22.93 -13.98 37.62
CA ASN A 170 24.28 -13.94 37.07
C ASN A 170 24.98 -12.58 37.26
N ASN A 171 24.30 -11.51 37.72
CA ASN A 171 24.90 -10.18 37.84
C ASN A 171 26.09 -10.10 38.82
N GLY A 172 26.25 -11.09 39.71
CA GLY A 172 27.43 -11.20 40.57
C GLY A 172 28.74 -11.45 39.82
N ASP A 173 28.66 -11.92 38.57
CA ASP A 173 29.81 -12.25 37.73
C ASP A 173 30.21 -11.09 36.77
N LEU A 174 29.55 -9.94 36.87
CA LEU A 174 29.87 -8.77 36.04
C LEU A 174 31.24 -8.18 36.39
N VAL A 175 31.98 -7.79 35.36
CA VAL A 175 33.27 -7.10 35.47
C VAL A 175 33.26 -5.82 34.64
N GLU A 176 34.01 -4.81 35.06
CA GLU A 176 34.04 -3.51 34.38
C GLU A 176 34.93 -3.54 33.13
N TYR A 177 34.48 -2.84 32.09
CA TYR A 177 35.16 -2.67 30.81
C TYR A 177 35.38 -1.17 30.52
N ALA A 178 36.36 -0.87 29.68
CA ALA A 178 36.50 0.47 29.13
C ALA A 178 35.36 0.77 28.14
N TYR A 179 34.93 2.02 28.06
CA TYR A 179 33.94 2.44 27.06
C TYR A 179 34.53 2.48 25.65
N PRO A 180 33.71 2.28 24.60
CA PRO A 180 34.07 2.58 23.23
C PRO A 180 34.59 4.01 23.04
N VAL A 181 35.53 4.17 22.11
CA VAL A 181 36.03 5.50 21.71
C VAL A 181 35.30 5.92 20.44
N LEU A 182 34.53 7.02 20.52
CA LEU A 182 33.88 7.66 19.38
C LEU A 182 34.82 8.71 18.76
N GLY A 183 34.96 8.68 17.43
CA GLY A 183 35.86 9.56 16.68
C GLY A 183 35.16 10.82 16.11
N GLU A 184 33.85 10.88 16.25
CA GLU A 184 32.98 11.95 15.78
C GLU A 184 33.17 13.25 16.58
N SER A 185 32.79 14.39 15.97
CA SER A 185 32.85 15.68 16.66
C SER A 185 31.85 15.73 17.79
N LYS A 186 32.24 16.29 18.94
CA LYS A 186 31.36 16.48 20.09
C LYS A 186 30.11 17.29 19.75
N ASP A 187 30.23 18.23 18.81
CA ASP A 187 29.13 19.11 18.40
C ASP A 187 28.04 18.39 17.57
N THR A 188 28.40 17.29 16.91
CA THR A 188 27.52 16.57 15.96
C THR A 188 27.32 15.11 16.32
N VAL A 189 27.95 14.60 17.38
CA VAL A 189 28.02 13.17 17.69
C VAL A 189 26.65 12.51 17.71
N VAL A 190 25.62 13.12 18.31
CA VAL A 190 24.27 12.52 18.33
C VAL A 190 23.73 12.31 16.91
N ALA A 191 23.77 13.35 16.08
CA ALA A 191 23.30 13.27 14.69
C ALA A 191 24.14 12.29 13.86
N ASP A 192 25.48 12.36 13.97
CA ASP A 192 26.39 11.49 13.23
C ASP A 192 26.17 10.01 13.59
N ARG A 193 26.01 9.70 14.89
CA ARG A 193 25.78 8.33 15.38
C ARG A 193 24.39 7.83 15.02
N VAL A 194 23.37 8.67 15.04
CA VAL A 194 22.03 8.31 14.57
C VAL A 194 22.06 7.97 13.08
N SER A 195 22.62 8.85 12.24
CA SER A 195 22.72 8.61 10.80
C SER A 195 23.53 7.36 10.47
N LEU A 196 24.65 7.14 11.15
CA LEU A 196 25.47 5.93 10.98
C LEU A 196 24.69 4.67 11.36
N THR A 197 23.92 4.73 12.45
CA THR A 197 23.15 3.60 12.97
C THR A 197 22.00 3.23 12.03
N LEU A 198 21.28 4.23 11.50
CA LEU A 198 20.22 4.03 10.51
C LEU A 198 20.77 3.48 9.19
N ALA A 199 21.88 4.03 8.69
CA ALA A 199 22.55 3.53 7.49
C ALA A 199 23.09 2.09 7.66
N GLY A 200 23.48 1.71 8.87
CA GLY A 200 23.89 0.35 9.22
C GLY A 200 22.76 -0.67 9.32
N GLY A 201 21.50 -0.20 9.35
CA GLY A 201 20.30 -1.03 9.43
C GLY A 201 20.07 -1.68 10.80
N PHE A 202 18.86 -2.23 10.97
CA PHE A 202 18.50 -2.98 12.17
C PHE A 202 19.18 -4.35 12.18
N LYS A 203 19.95 -4.62 13.24
CA LYS A 203 20.67 -5.88 13.44
C LYS A 203 19.95 -6.75 14.47
N ALA A 204 19.60 -7.98 14.06
CA ALA A 204 18.95 -8.96 14.93
C ALA A 204 19.55 -10.36 14.78
N LYS A 205 19.41 -11.19 15.83
CA LYS A 205 19.74 -12.61 15.82
C LYS A 205 18.56 -13.45 16.30
N THR A 206 18.40 -14.65 15.73
CA THR A 206 17.43 -15.63 16.25
C THR A 206 18.07 -16.42 17.39
N TYR A 207 17.28 -16.90 18.35
CA TYR A 207 17.82 -17.73 19.43
C TYR A 207 18.49 -19.00 18.89
N THR A 208 17.89 -19.65 17.90
CA THR A 208 18.47 -20.82 17.21
C THR A 208 19.85 -20.53 16.61
N SER A 209 20.13 -19.30 16.19
CA SER A 209 21.45 -18.94 15.63
C SER A 209 22.56 -18.76 16.67
N ILE A 210 22.21 -18.64 17.96
CA ILE A 210 23.17 -18.38 19.04
C ILE A 210 23.21 -19.49 20.10
N MET A 211 22.19 -20.34 20.18
CA MET A 211 22.01 -21.30 21.28
C MET A 211 23.14 -22.32 21.44
N ASP A 212 23.89 -22.61 20.36
CA ASP A 212 25.00 -23.56 20.39
C ASP A 212 26.34 -22.92 20.81
N ASN A 213 26.41 -21.59 20.95
CA ASN A 213 27.63 -20.84 21.29
C ASN A 213 27.29 -19.61 22.16
N LEU A 214 26.47 -19.79 23.20
CA LEU A 214 26.01 -18.69 24.05
C LEU A 214 27.18 -17.92 24.69
N GLU A 215 28.27 -18.60 25.01
CA GLU A 215 29.51 -18.05 25.58
C GLU A 215 30.28 -17.10 24.64
N SER A 216 29.91 -17.08 23.35
CA SER A 216 30.47 -16.12 22.38
C SER A 216 29.74 -14.77 22.40
N TYR A 217 28.71 -14.63 23.24
CA TYR A 217 27.86 -13.45 23.31
C TYR A 217 27.75 -12.93 24.74
N PHE A 218 27.71 -11.61 24.88
CA PHE A 218 27.25 -10.98 26.11
C PHE A 218 25.73 -10.81 26.02
N ILE A 219 24.97 -11.59 26.79
CA ILE A 219 23.51 -11.64 26.67
C ILE A 219 22.87 -10.76 27.73
N VAL A 220 22.11 -9.77 27.30
CA VAL A 220 21.38 -8.83 28.16
C VAL A 220 19.91 -9.19 28.16
N ASN A 221 19.42 -9.60 29.32
CA ASN A 221 18.00 -9.65 29.64
C ASN A 221 17.52 -8.24 30.01
N TYR A 222 16.48 -7.77 29.32
CA TYR A 222 15.89 -6.45 29.55
C TYR A 222 14.43 -6.53 30.00
N PHE A 223 14.18 -7.28 31.07
CA PHE A 223 12.93 -7.24 31.84
C PHE A 223 13.20 -7.29 33.35
N GLY A 224 12.17 -7.13 34.17
CA GLY A 224 12.31 -7.01 35.63
C GLY A 224 12.95 -8.23 36.28
N GLU A 225 13.69 -8.03 37.37
CA GLU A 225 14.46 -9.07 38.06
C GLU A 225 13.59 -10.27 38.47
N ALA A 226 12.37 -10.05 38.96
CA ALA A 226 11.48 -11.14 39.36
C ALA A 226 11.16 -12.09 38.19
N ASP A 227 10.84 -11.54 37.03
CA ASP A 227 10.60 -12.34 35.82
C ASP A 227 11.90 -12.99 35.32
N TYR A 228 13.04 -12.32 35.43
CA TYR A 228 14.35 -12.90 35.11
C TYR A 228 14.66 -14.13 35.98
N LEU A 229 14.34 -14.09 37.27
CA LEU A 229 14.46 -15.23 38.20
C LEU A 229 13.34 -16.27 38.05
N GLY A 230 12.40 -16.09 37.12
CA GLY A 230 11.27 -17.01 36.89
C GLY A 230 10.20 -17.00 37.98
N ASN A 231 10.20 -15.99 38.86
CA ASN A 231 9.25 -15.84 39.97
C ASN A 231 8.30 -14.64 39.82
N GLY A 232 8.39 -13.94 38.69
CA GLY A 232 7.53 -12.81 38.34
C GLY A 232 6.14 -13.22 37.83
N THR A 233 5.36 -12.23 37.42
CA THR A 233 3.94 -12.40 37.05
C THR A 233 3.71 -12.50 35.55
N ALA A 234 4.72 -12.28 34.70
CA ALA A 234 4.58 -12.30 33.25
C ALA A 234 4.61 -13.73 32.66
N GLY A 235 4.83 -14.74 33.50
CA GLY A 235 4.75 -16.15 33.13
C GLY A 235 6.01 -16.71 32.46
N VAL A 236 7.11 -15.95 32.44
CA VAL A 236 8.40 -16.50 32.00
C VAL A 236 8.97 -17.44 33.08
N PRO A 237 9.52 -18.60 32.70
CA PRO A 237 10.09 -19.58 33.63
C PRO A 237 11.52 -19.25 34.10
N GLY A 238 12.12 -18.17 33.59
CA GLY A 238 13.50 -17.76 33.84
C GLY A 238 14.09 -17.02 32.63
N HIS A 239 15.40 -17.17 32.42
CA HIS A 239 16.15 -16.45 31.37
C HIS A 239 17.07 -17.37 30.55
N ILE A 240 17.66 -16.82 29.48
CA ILE A 240 18.65 -17.53 28.66
C ILE A 240 19.88 -17.84 29.52
N PRO A 241 20.43 -19.06 29.49
CA PRO A 241 21.64 -19.40 30.23
C PRO A 241 22.79 -18.40 30.04
N GLY A 242 23.39 -17.95 31.14
CA GLY A 242 24.47 -16.96 31.14
C GLY A 242 24.05 -15.52 30.86
N ALA A 243 22.75 -15.21 30.73
CA ALA A 243 22.29 -13.84 30.53
C ALA A 243 22.35 -13.01 31.82
N PHE A 244 22.66 -11.73 31.69
CA PHE A 244 22.70 -10.74 32.77
C PHE A 244 21.45 -9.86 32.76
N GLN A 245 20.93 -9.53 33.95
CA GLN A 245 19.72 -8.72 34.09
C GLN A 245 20.05 -7.23 34.11
N PHE A 246 19.46 -6.50 33.17
CA PHE A 246 19.54 -5.05 33.10
C PHE A 246 18.14 -4.50 33.35
N THR A 247 17.96 -3.80 34.47
CA THR A 247 16.64 -3.29 34.87
C THR A 247 16.18 -2.18 33.92
N PRO A 248 15.02 -2.35 33.25
CA PRO A 248 14.50 -1.31 32.37
C PRO A 248 14.34 0.03 33.07
N TYR A 249 14.69 1.08 32.34
CA TYR A 249 14.61 2.48 32.75
C TYR A 249 15.54 2.92 33.89
N GLN A 250 16.47 2.07 34.30
CA GLN A 250 17.32 2.33 35.47
C GLN A 250 18.78 1.93 35.30
N SER A 251 19.12 1.25 34.21
CA SER A 251 20.40 0.52 34.10
C SER A 251 21.32 0.99 32.98
N LEU A 252 20.86 1.85 32.06
CA LEU A 252 21.59 2.17 30.82
C LEU A 252 22.24 3.57 30.79
N GLY A 253 22.73 4.05 31.93
CA GLY A 253 23.59 5.22 32.07
C GLY A 253 25.06 4.88 32.31
N ILE A 254 25.94 5.87 32.21
CA ILE A 254 27.40 5.74 32.32
C ILE A 254 27.79 5.08 33.66
N GLU A 255 27.35 5.64 34.78
CA GLU A 255 27.63 5.10 36.13
C GLU A 255 26.76 3.89 36.52
N GLN A 256 25.94 3.39 35.60
CA GLN A 256 25.04 2.26 35.82
C GLN A 256 25.64 0.98 35.24
N MET A 257 24.90 0.25 34.38
CA MET A 257 25.34 -1.04 33.86
C MET A 257 26.11 -0.93 32.54
N LEU A 258 26.22 0.25 31.92
CA LEU A 258 27.01 0.42 30.68
C LEU A 258 28.48 0.05 30.87
N LYS A 259 29.05 0.34 32.04
CA LYS A 259 30.45 0.00 32.37
C LYS A 259 30.73 -1.50 32.40
N TYR A 260 29.70 -2.35 32.43
CA TYR A 260 29.86 -3.80 32.41
C TYR A 260 29.72 -4.41 31.00
N LEU A 261 29.49 -3.58 29.97
CA LEU A 261 29.36 -4.06 28.60
C LEU A 261 30.74 -4.21 27.93
N PRO A 262 31.06 -5.40 27.38
CA PRO A 262 32.34 -5.62 26.71
C PRO A 262 32.42 -4.88 25.38
N THR A 263 33.62 -4.44 25.01
CA THR A 263 33.90 -3.78 23.72
C THR A 263 34.47 -4.73 22.67
N ASP A 264 34.82 -5.94 23.05
CA ASP A 264 35.48 -6.97 22.24
C ASP A 264 34.60 -8.22 22.01
N MET A 265 33.34 -8.16 22.41
CA MET A 265 32.37 -9.25 22.28
C MET A 265 31.00 -8.73 21.81
N PRO A 266 30.32 -9.44 20.89
CA PRO A 266 28.97 -9.07 20.48
C PRO A 266 27.97 -9.12 21.63
N ILE A 267 27.11 -8.11 21.71
CA ILE A 267 26.04 -8.01 22.72
C ILE A 267 24.71 -8.42 22.10
N VAL A 268 23.96 -9.30 22.76
CA VAL A 268 22.60 -9.69 22.36
C VAL A 268 21.62 -9.25 23.43
N VAL A 269 20.73 -8.32 23.08
CA VAL A 269 19.70 -7.79 23.98
C VAL A 269 18.36 -8.43 23.67
N TYR A 270 17.61 -8.86 24.68
CA TYR A 270 16.25 -9.35 24.50
C TYR A 270 15.28 -8.84 25.55
N CYS A 271 14.03 -8.70 25.14
CA CYS A 271 12.91 -8.31 25.99
C CYS A 271 11.70 -9.20 25.67
N TRP A 272 10.49 -8.74 26.01
CA TRP A 272 9.25 -9.49 25.80
C TRP A 272 8.92 -9.78 24.32
N THR A 273 8.97 -8.75 23.47
CA THR A 273 8.48 -8.80 22.08
C THR A 273 9.56 -8.50 21.05
N GLY A 274 10.74 -8.08 21.50
CA GLY A 274 11.82 -7.56 20.66
C GLY A 274 11.75 -6.04 20.41
N GLN A 275 10.65 -5.36 20.73
CA GLN A 275 10.46 -3.92 20.45
C GLN A 275 11.25 -2.99 21.38
N HIS A 276 11.34 -3.35 22.67
CA HIS A 276 12.10 -2.53 23.62
C HIS A 276 13.60 -2.83 23.52
N SER A 277 13.96 -4.10 23.33
CA SER A 277 15.35 -4.51 23.11
C SER A 277 15.93 -3.92 21.84
N SER A 278 15.14 -3.71 20.77
CA SER A 278 15.63 -3.07 19.55
C SER A 278 16.00 -1.59 19.77
N GLN A 279 15.31 -0.88 20.65
CA GLN A 279 15.67 0.49 21.06
C GLN A 279 16.99 0.50 21.85
N VAL A 280 17.14 -0.43 22.80
CA VAL A 280 18.42 -0.62 23.53
C VAL A 280 19.53 -0.98 22.55
N THR A 281 19.29 -1.88 21.61
CA THR A 281 20.26 -2.25 20.57
C THR A 281 20.67 -1.05 19.72
N ALA A 282 19.72 -0.20 19.31
CA ALA A 282 20.03 1.03 18.57
C ALA A 282 20.94 1.95 19.40
N TYR A 283 20.60 2.16 20.67
CA TYR A 283 21.40 2.96 21.59
C TYR A 283 22.83 2.42 21.75
N LEU A 284 22.98 1.11 21.99
CA LEU A 284 24.31 0.50 22.12
C LEU A 284 25.12 0.58 20.82
N ASN A 285 24.48 0.44 19.65
CA ASN A 285 25.14 0.66 18.36
C ASN A 285 25.57 2.13 18.18
N MET A 286 24.74 3.10 18.60
CA MET A 286 25.11 4.53 18.62
C MET A 286 26.29 4.79 19.57
N LEU A 287 26.43 4.02 20.64
CA LEU A 287 27.60 4.07 21.53
C LEU A 287 28.85 3.38 20.98
N GLY A 288 28.76 2.68 19.85
CA GLY A 288 29.90 2.01 19.22
C GLY A 288 30.09 0.55 19.59
N TYR A 289 29.17 -0.03 20.36
CA TYR A 289 29.17 -1.47 20.62
C TYR A 289 28.66 -2.26 19.40
N GLU A 290 29.07 -3.52 19.28
CA GLU A 290 28.47 -4.46 18.34
C GLU A 290 27.24 -5.12 18.97
N ALA A 291 26.05 -4.51 18.82
CA ALA A 291 24.83 -4.98 19.46
C ALA A 291 23.78 -5.53 18.48
N TYR A 292 23.07 -6.57 18.92
CA TYR A 292 21.98 -7.22 18.21
C TYR A 292 20.75 -7.34 19.12
N SER A 293 19.54 -7.19 18.56
CA SER A 293 18.32 -7.56 19.26
C SER A 293 18.01 -9.04 19.02
N LEU A 294 17.56 -9.76 20.04
CA LEU A 294 17.04 -11.11 19.84
C LEU A 294 15.64 -11.05 19.20
N SER A 295 15.48 -11.69 18.05
CA SER A 295 14.24 -11.67 17.29
C SER A 295 13.06 -12.22 18.10
N TYR A 296 11.97 -11.47 18.17
CA TYR A 296 10.69 -11.82 18.82
C TYR A 296 10.73 -11.99 20.35
N GLY A 297 11.91 -11.87 20.98
CA GLY A 297 12.07 -11.88 22.44
C GLY A 297 11.43 -13.10 23.11
N SER A 298 10.83 -12.89 24.29
CA SER A 298 10.14 -13.93 25.06
C SER A 298 9.01 -14.64 24.29
N ASN A 299 8.41 -14.01 23.27
CA ASN A 299 7.38 -14.66 22.44
C ASN A 299 7.96 -15.78 21.55
N ASN A 300 9.28 -15.80 21.30
CA ASN A 300 9.95 -16.94 20.67
C ASN A 300 10.47 -17.96 21.70
N LEU A 301 10.83 -17.50 22.89
CA LEU A 301 11.48 -18.35 23.90
C LEU A 301 10.49 -19.11 24.78
N PHE A 302 9.34 -18.53 25.13
CA PHE A 302 8.46 -18.98 26.22
C PHE A 302 6.95 -18.81 25.94
N TYR A 303 6.53 -18.77 24.69
CA TYR A 303 5.20 -18.31 24.26
C TYR A 303 4.02 -18.90 25.05
N ASP A 304 4.03 -20.21 25.34
CA ASP A 304 2.91 -20.88 25.99
C ASP A 304 2.77 -20.48 27.46
N SER A 305 3.88 -20.15 28.11
CA SER A 305 3.91 -19.77 29.52
C SER A 305 3.56 -18.30 29.76
N LEU A 306 3.70 -17.43 28.73
CA LEU A 306 3.44 -16.01 28.86
C LEU A 306 1.97 -15.72 29.26
N THR A 307 1.80 -14.92 30.31
CA THR A 307 0.52 -14.37 30.80
C THR A 307 0.37 -12.88 30.51
N ALA A 308 1.48 -12.21 30.20
CA ALA A 308 1.55 -10.80 29.80
C ALA A 308 2.50 -10.64 28.60
N HIS A 309 2.37 -9.53 27.87
CA HIS A 309 3.19 -9.21 26.69
C HIS A 309 3.17 -10.29 25.59
N LYS A 310 2.15 -11.14 25.60
CA LYS A 310 1.94 -12.24 24.66
C LYS A 310 1.26 -11.71 23.40
N TRP A 311 1.77 -12.08 22.24
CA TRP A 311 1.05 -11.87 20.99
C TRP A 311 -0.20 -12.76 20.96
N THR A 312 -1.36 -12.18 20.73
CA THR A 312 -2.66 -12.89 20.78
C THR A 312 -3.29 -13.13 19.40
N GLY A 313 -2.62 -12.74 18.33
CA GLY A 313 -3.17 -12.70 16.97
C GLY A 313 -3.39 -11.28 16.47
N PRO A 314 -3.68 -11.12 15.18
CA PRO A 314 -4.04 -9.83 14.58
C PRO A 314 -5.47 -9.41 14.98
N ALA A 315 -5.73 -8.12 14.91
CA ALA A 315 -7.07 -7.55 15.09
C ALA A 315 -7.95 -7.61 13.84
N ASP A 316 -7.33 -7.83 12.67
CA ASP A 316 -7.99 -7.96 11.37
C ASP A 316 -8.69 -6.68 10.89
N TYR A 317 -7.99 -5.55 11.00
CA TYR A 317 -8.42 -4.26 10.45
C TYR A 317 -8.13 -4.15 8.96
N ASP A 318 -8.88 -3.28 8.30
CA ASP A 318 -8.74 -2.98 6.87
C ASP A 318 -7.33 -2.48 6.52
N MET A 319 -6.92 -2.79 5.28
CA MET A 319 -5.68 -2.32 4.68
C MET A 319 -5.97 -1.65 3.34
N GLU A 320 -5.12 -0.69 2.97
CA GLU A 320 -5.09 -0.11 1.63
C GLU A 320 -4.05 -0.80 0.76
N MET A 321 -4.34 -0.96 -0.53
CA MET A 321 -3.40 -1.43 -1.55
C MET A 321 -2.86 -0.25 -2.38
N GLY A 322 -1.65 -0.40 -2.91
CA GLY A 322 -0.96 0.66 -3.67
C GLY A 322 -0.41 1.75 -2.76
N PRO A 323 0.07 2.88 -3.29
CA PRO A 323 0.44 4.05 -2.49
C PRO A 323 -0.75 5.00 -2.33
N ALA A 324 -0.62 6.01 -1.48
CA ALA A 324 -1.55 7.14 -1.52
C ALA A 324 -1.54 7.80 -2.93
N PRO A 325 -2.69 8.03 -3.58
CA PRO A 325 -2.74 8.68 -4.88
C PRO A 325 -2.32 10.16 -4.80
N THR A 326 -1.84 10.70 -5.93
CA THR A 326 -1.67 12.16 -6.08
C THR A 326 -3.03 12.87 -6.02
N ALA A 327 -3.05 14.13 -5.57
CA ALA A 327 -4.30 14.89 -5.47
C ALA A 327 -5.04 15.01 -6.82
N GLU A 328 -4.30 15.17 -7.91
CA GLU A 328 -4.84 15.18 -9.27
C GLU A 328 -5.45 13.83 -9.65
N PHE A 329 -4.77 12.72 -9.33
CA PHE A 329 -5.32 11.38 -9.56
C PHE A 329 -6.60 11.17 -8.76
N SER A 330 -6.61 11.48 -7.46
CA SER A 330 -7.79 11.34 -6.60
C SER A 330 -8.99 12.14 -7.11
N THR A 331 -8.76 13.34 -7.65
CA THR A 331 -9.84 14.18 -8.17
C THR A 331 -10.50 13.54 -9.40
N ILE A 332 -9.70 13.01 -10.33
CA ILE A 332 -10.20 12.39 -11.56
C ILE A 332 -10.76 11.00 -11.27
N SER A 333 -10.09 10.22 -10.41
CA SER A 333 -10.51 8.86 -10.04
C SER A 333 -11.85 8.87 -9.32
N GLY A 334 -12.11 9.83 -8.42
CA GLY A 334 -13.41 9.92 -7.75
C GLY A 334 -14.61 10.02 -8.71
N ALA A 335 -14.50 10.79 -9.80
CA ALA A 335 -15.55 10.88 -10.82
C ALA A 335 -15.67 9.59 -11.65
N VAL A 336 -14.53 8.99 -12.01
CA VAL A 336 -14.46 7.76 -12.78
C VAL A 336 -15.00 6.56 -12.00
N GLU A 337 -14.63 6.43 -10.72
CA GLU A 337 -15.07 5.38 -9.80
C GLU A 337 -16.58 5.45 -9.57
N ALA A 338 -17.11 6.65 -9.30
CA ALA A 338 -18.55 6.87 -9.18
C ALA A 338 -19.32 6.40 -10.42
N TYR A 339 -18.73 6.58 -11.61
CA TYR A 339 -19.31 6.14 -12.86
C TYR A 339 -19.23 4.63 -13.08
N ILE A 340 -18.03 4.05 -13.04
CA ILE A 340 -17.83 2.63 -13.39
C ILE A 340 -18.45 1.69 -12.36
N ASN A 341 -18.64 2.16 -11.13
CA ASN A 341 -19.26 1.40 -10.05
C ASN A 341 -20.76 1.63 -9.87
N ASP A 342 -21.39 2.41 -10.75
CA ASP A 342 -22.84 2.55 -10.78
C ASP A 342 -23.49 1.46 -11.66
N ALA A 343 -24.06 0.43 -11.04
CA ALA A 343 -24.75 -0.66 -11.75
C ALA A 343 -26.06 -0.22 -12.45
N THR A 344 -26.59 0.97 -12.13
CA THR A 344 -27.80 1.53 -12.75
C THR A 344 -27.48 2.26 -14.06
N ASP A 345 -26.28 2.86 -14.13
CA ASP A 345 -25.85 3.64 -15.29
C ASP A 345 -24.80 2.94 -16.15
N CYS A 346 -23.83 2.23 -15.58
CA CYS A 346 -22.85 1.44 -16.32
C CYS A 346 -23.33 -0.03 -16.43
N PRO A 347 -23.39 -0.65 -17.64
CA PRO A 347 -23.06 -0.10 -18.95
C PRO A 347 -24.21 0.68 -19.65
N GLY A 348 -25.40 0.76 -19.06
CA GLY A 348 -26.52 1.57 -19.57
C GLY A 348 -26.95 1.22 -21.00
N VAL A 349 -27.27 -0.06 -21.23
CA VAL A 349 -27.61 -0.60 -22.54
C VAL A 349 -29.13 -0.59 -22.79
N ILE A 350 -29.57 -0.12 -23.96
CA ILE A 350 -30.95 -0.24 -24.44
C ILE A 350 -31.06 -1.30 -25.54
N THR A 351 -32.13 -2.10 -25.55
CA THR A 351 -32.38 -3.08 -26.62
C THR A 351 -32.90 -2.39 -27.87
N ALA A 352 -32.66 -2.99 -29.05
CA ALA A 352 -33.18 -2.46 -30.31
C ALA A 352 -34.71 -2.31 -30.31
N GLN A 353 -35.43 -3.28 -29.72
CA GLN A 353 -36.89 -3.21 -29.57
C GLN A 353 -37.31 -2.02 -28.69
N ASN A 354 -36.70 -1.85 -27.51
CA ASN A 354 -37.06 -0.77 -26.61
C ASN A 354 -36.74 0.60 -27.23
N LEU A 355 -35.62 0.73 -27.95
CA LEU A 355 -35.30 1.95 -28.67
C LEU A 355 -36.32 2.22 -29.79
N TYR A 356 -36.67 1.21 -30.58
CA TYR A 356 -37.66 1.35 -31.66
C TYR A 356 -39.03 1.80 -31.14
N ASP A 357 -39.52 1.16 -30.07
CA ASP A 357 -40.81 1.49 -29.46
C ASP A 357 -40.84 2.91 -28.85
N ASN A 358 -39.68 3.48 -28.56
CA ASN A 358 -39.51 4.78 -27.92
C ASN A 358 -38.65 5.75 -28.76
N LEU A 359 -38.58 5.56 -30.07
CA LEU A 359 -37.61 6.27 -30.91
C LEU A 359 -37.75 7.80 -30.82
N ALA A 360 -38.99 8.29 -30.76
CA ALA A 360 -39.28 9.73 -30.63
C ALA A 360 -38.85 10.34 -29.28
N THR A 361 -38.56 9.51 -28.28
CA THR A 361 -38.05 9.96 -26.99
C THR A 361 -36.56 10.26 -27.06
N TYR A 362 -35.78 9.51 -27.84
CA TYR A 362 -34.32 9.59 -27.82
C TYR A 362 -33.75 10.47 -28.93
N THR A 363 -32.72 11.27 -28.60
CA THR A 363 -31.79 11.78 -29.61
C THR A 363 -30.79 10.69 -29.95
N VAL A 364 -30.88 10.10 -31.14
CA VAL A 364 -29.99 9.02 -31.58
C VAL A 364 -28.73 9.62 -32.20
N ILE A 365 -27.57 9.29 -31.66
CA ILE A 365 -26.26 9.73 -32.16
C ILE A 365 -25.51 8.50 -32.72
N ASP A 366 -25.35 8.45 -34.04
CA ASP A 366 -24.62 7.41 -34.75
C ASP A 366 -23.16 7.86 -34.99
N ILE A 367 -22.22 7.16 -34.36
CA ILE A 367 -20.77 7.45 -34.47
C ILE A 367 -20.06 6.61 -35.54
N ARG A 368 -20.79 5.91 -36.42
CA ARG A 368 -20.24 5.23 -37.60
C ARG A 368 -19.74 6.24 -38.63
N SER A 369 -19.00 5.76 -39.63
CA SER A 369 -18.58 6.61 -40.74
C SER A 369 -19.78 7.21 -41.47
N ALA A 370 -19.67 8.46 -41.93
CA ALA A 370 -20.72 9.13 -42.70
C ALA A 370 -21.11 8.35 -43.97
N THR A 371 -20.15 7.67 -44.59
CA THR A 371 -20.40 6.78 -45.73
C THR A 371 -21.31 5.62 -45.35
N ASP A 372 -21.03 4.93 -44.24
CA ASP A 372 -21.82 3.77 -43.83
C ASP A 372 -23.20 4.20 -43.30
N PHE A 373 -23.27 5.35 -42.63
CA PHE A 373 -24.52 5.96 -42.21
C PHE A 373 -25.46 6.21 -43.41
N ALA A 374 -24.94 6.78 -44.50
CA ALA A 374 -25.73 7.07 -45.69
C ALA A 374 -26.04 5.82 -46.53
N THR A 375 -25.06 4.92 -46.72
CA THR A 375 -25.14 3.86 -47.73
C THR A 375 -25.56 2.49 -47.20
N LEU A 376 -25.23 2.16 -45.94
CA LEU A 376 -25.65 0.90 -45.30
C LEU A 376 -26.95 1.06 -44.52
N GLY A 377 -27.46 2.29 -44.44
CA GLY A 377 -28.66 2.68 -43.72
C GLY A 377 -28.40 2.96 -42.23
N HIS A 378 -29.29 3.76 -41.65
CA HIS A 378 -29.25 4.22 -40.26
C HIS A 378 -30.65 4.22 -39.63
N ILE A 379 -30.73 4.51 -38.33
CA ILE A 379 -31.99 4.65 -37.60
C ILE A 379 -32.63 5.99 -37.99
N GLU A 380 -33.92 5.98 -38.34
CA GLU A 380 -34.66 7.19 -38.72
C GLU A 380 -34.44 8.36 -37.74
N GLY A 381 -34.04 9.52 -38.27
CA GLY A 381 -33.80 10.73 -37.48
C GLY A 381 -32.48 10.76 -36.70
N ALA A 382 -31.60 9.77 -36.86
CA ALA A 382 -30.30 9.75 -36.19
C ALA A 382 -29.38 10.88 -36.68
N HIS A 383 -28.53 11.37 -35.78
CA HIS A 383 -27.49 12.34 -36.07
C HIS A 383 -26.14 11.64 -36.26
N ASN A 384 -25.42 11.92 -37.35
CA ASN A 384 -24.10 11.32 -37.58
C ASN A 384 -22.95 12.24 -37.13
N THR A 385 -22.02 11.68 -36.36
CA THR A 385 -20.75 12.31 -35.96
C THR A 385 -19.66 11.26 -35.85
N THR A 386 -18.47 11.63 -35.35
CA THR A 386 -17.39 10.68 -35.05
C THR A 386 -17.20 10.56 -33.54
N LEU A 387 -16.57 9.48 -33.07
CA LEU A 387 -16.21 9.34 -31.66
C LEU A 387 -15.41 10.56 -31.17
N ALA A 388 -14.41 10.99 -31.93
CA ALA A 388 -13.56 12.12 -31.55
C ALA A 388 -14.32 13.46 -31.40
N ASN A 389 -15.44 13.64 -32.12
CA ASN A 389 -16.23 14.87 -32.12
C ASN A 389 -17.54 14.73 -31.34
N VAL A 390 -17.83 13.58 -30.71
CA VAL A 390 -19.16 13.28 -30.17
C VAL A 390 -19.60 14.30 -29.12
N LEU A 391 -18.71 14.68 -28.20
CA LEU A 391 -19.01 15.62 -27.14
C LEU A 391 -19.36 17.00 -27.71
N THR A 392 -18.46 17.58 -28.52
CA THR A 392 -18.70 18.88 -29.16
C THR A 392 -19.95 18.88 -30.06
N TYR A 393 -20.22 17.77 -30.73
CA TYR A 393 -21.40 17.66 -31.58
C TYR A 393 -22.69 17.69 -30.75
N VAL A 394 -22.75 16.89 -29.67
CA VAL A 394 -23.90 16.83 -28.76
C VAL A 394 -24.14 18.18 -28.07
N ASP A 395 -23.09 18.86 -27.62
CA ASP A 395 -23.19 20.22 -27.05
C ASP A 395 -23.81 21.22 -28.04
N GLY A 396 -23.48 21.06 -29.33
CA GLY A 396 -24.02 21.88 -30.41
C GLY A 396 -25.51 21.66 -30.72
N LEU A 397 -26.11 20.57 -30.22
CA LEU A 397 -27.54 20.27 -30.41
C LEU A 397 -28.45 21.04 -29.45
N GLY A 398 -27.89 21.68 -28.41
CA GLY A 398 -28.66 22.43 -27.42
C GLY A 398 -29.48 21.53 -26.49
N LEU A 399 -29.01 20.31 -26.24
CA LEU A 399 -29.59 19.38 -25.27
C LEU A 399 -29.28 19.80 -23.83
N THR A 400 -30.11 19.36 -22.91
CA THR A 400 -29.92 19.46 -21.46
C THR A 400 -29.36 18.17 -20.89
N ALA A 401 -28.84 18.21 -19.66
CA ALA A 401 -28.27 17.04 -18.98
C ALA A 401 -29.23 15.84 -18.91
N SER A 402 -30.53 16.10 -18.71
CA SER A 402 -31.55 15.05 -18.57
C SER A 402 -32.12 14.53 -19.88
N ASP A 403 -31.78 15.15 -21.02
CA ASP A 403 -32.33 14.74 -22.30
C ASP A 403 -31.84 13.33 -22.67
N PRO A 404 -32.73 12.42 -23.06
CA PRO A 404 -32.39 11.05 -23.43
C PRO A 404 -31.56 10.98 -24.72
N ILE A 405 -30.33 10.47 -24.60
CA ILE A 405 -29.40 10.27 -25.73
C ILE A 405 -29.19 8.77 -25.92
N CYS A 406 -29.28 8.28 -27.16
CA CYS A 406 -28.90 6.92 -27.51
C CYS A 406 -27.70 6.92 -28.46
N LEU A 407 -26.56 6.43 -27.99
CA LEU A 407 -25.35 6.28 -28.77
C LEU A 407 -25.35 4.96 -29.53
N VAL A 408 -24.98 5.03 -30.80
CA VAL A 408 -24.98 3.91 -31.73
C VAL A 408 -23.66 3.84 -32.48
N CYS A 409 -23.12 2.64 -32.62
CA CYS A 409 -22.01 2.35 -33.52
C CYS A 409 -22.24 1.02 -34.24
N TYR A 410 -21.23 0.44 -34.88
CA TYR A 410 -21.36 -0.84 -35.57
C TYR A 410 -21.75 -2.01 -34.63
N SER A 411 -21.07 -2.13 -33.48
CA SER A 411 -21.17 -3.31 -32.60
C SER A 411 -21.58 -3.00 -31.15
N GLY A 412 -21.80 -1.72 -30.82
CA GLY A 412 -22.07 -1.21 -29.48
C GLY A 412 -20.80 -0.87 -28.68
N GLN A 413 -19.64 -1.39 -29.08
CA GLN A 413 -18.40 -1.27 -28.29
C GLN A 413 -17.88 0.17 -28.26
N SER A 414 -17.63 0.82 -29.41
CA SER A 414 -17.17 2.22 -29.41
C SER A 414 -18.23 3.22 -28.92
N ALA A 415 -19.52 2.86 -28.96
CA ALA A 415 -20.58 3.68 -28.35
C ALA A 415 -20.42 3.73 -26.82
N GLY A 416 -19.91 2.66 -26.21
CA GLY A 416 -19.52 2.64 -24.79
C GLY A 416 -18.49 3.72 -24.44
N HIS A 417 -17.44 3.91 -25.27
CA HIS A 417 -16.46 4.99 -25.05
C HIS A 417 -17.10 6.38 -25.13
N ALA A 418 -17.97 6.60 -26.12
CA ALA A 418 -18.69 7.87 -26.25
C ALA A 418 -19.61 8.13 -25.03
N LYS A 419 -20.23 7.08 -24.48
CA LYS A 419 -21.09 7.17 -23.30
C LYS A 419 -20.32 7.68 -22.08
N VAL A 420 -19.14 7.10 -21.80
CA VAL A 420 -18.26 7.57 -20.70
C VAL A 420 -17.95 9.06 -20.85
N ALA A 421 -17.62 9.51 -22.06
CA ALA A 421 -17.30 10.91 -22.30
C ALA A 421 -18.50 11.85 -22.03
N LEU A 422 -19.70 11.50 -22.50
CA LEU A 422 -20.89 12.32 -22.26
C LEU A 422 -21.27 12.35 -20.78
N GLU A 423 -21.29 11.20 -20.10
CA GLU A 423 -21.73 11.14 -18.69
C GLU A 423 -20.74 11.83 -17.74
N LEU A 424 -19.43 11.63 -17.94
CA LEU A 424 -18.43 12.38 -17.17
C LEU A 424 -18.38 13.88 -17.53
N SER A 425 -18.99 14.29 -18.65
CA SER A 425 -19.17 15.71 -19.02
C SER A 425 -20.53 16.28 -18.58
N GLY A 426 -21.34 15.52 -17.83
CA GLY A 426 -22.56 16.00 -17.19
C GLY A 426 -23.88 15.63 -17.87
N TYR A 427 -23.90 14.75 -18.88
CA TYR A 427 -25.15 14.19 -19.40
C TYR A 427 -25.61 13.01 -18.54
N GLU A 428 -26.84 13.01 -18.06
CA GLU A 428 -27.32 12.05 -17.06
C GLU A 428 -28.14 10.90 -17.65
N ASN A 429 -28.60 11.03 -18.91
CA ASN A 429 -29.51 10.07 -19.53
C ASN A 429 -28.98 9.53 -20.86
N VAL A 430 -27.81 8.90 -20.80
CA VAL A 430 -27.13 8.35 -21.98
C VAL A 430 -27.24 6.84 -21.98
N LYS A 431 -27.71 6.27 -23.10
CA LYS A 431 -27.75 4.82 -23.32
C LYS A 431 -26.96 4.43 -24.55
N THR A 432 -26.44 3.21 -24.58
CA THR A 432 -25.87 2.62 -25.81
C THR A 432 -26.81 1.58 -26.39
N LEU A 433 -26.98 1.57 -27.72
CA LEU A 433 -27.73 0.49 -28.37
C LEU A 433 -26.97 -0.84 -28.24
N GLY A 434 -27.62 -1.81 -27.59
CA GLY A 434 -27.06 -3.14 -27.36
C GLY A 434 -26.66 -3.81 -28.67
N PHE A 435 -25.40 -4.24 -28.76
CA PHE A 435 -24.80 -4.81 -29.97
C PHE A 435 -24.71 -3.84 -31.17
N GLY A 436 -24.98 -2.55 -30.98
CA GLY A 436 -24.92 -1.50 -32.02
C GLY A 436 -25.93 -1.71 -33.15
N MET A 437 -25.66 -1.14 -34.32
CA MET A 437 -26.49 -1.32 -35.51
C MET A 437 -26.63 -2.77 -35.93
N SER A 438 -25.74 -3.68 -35.50
CA SER A 438 -25.93 -5.09 -35.78
C SER A 438 -27.24 -5.63 -35.25
N SER A 439 -27.72 -5.19 -34.07
CA SER A 439 -29.00 -5.66 -33.51
C SER A 439 -30.22 -5.02 -34.16
N TRP A 440 -30.03 -3.94 -34.90
CA TRP A 440 -31.12 -3.20 -35.51
C TRP A 440 -31.69 -3.91 -36.74
N ASN A 441 -30.83 -4.29 -37.69
CA ASN A 441 -31.24 -4.86 -38.97
C ASN A 441 -30.24 -5.90 -39.50
N ALA A 442 -30.71 -6.95 -40.17
CA ALA A 442 -29.86 -7.98 -40.79
C ALA A 442 -28.83 -7.41 -41.77
N ALA A 443 -29.14 -6.32 -42.48
CA ALA A 443 -28.21 -5.67 -43.41
C ALA A 443 -26.99 -5.06 -42.69
N THR A 444 -27.13 -4.69 -41.41
CA THR A 444 -26.08 -4.10 -40.59
C THR A 444 -25.45 -5.09 -39.60
N ALA A 445 -25.88 -6.36 -39.58
CA ALA A 445 -25.44 -7.38 -38.63
C ALA A 445 -24.01 -7.95 -38.85
N GLY A 446 -23.37 -7.62 -39.97
CA GLY A 446 -22.05 -8.12 -40.36
C GLY A 446 -20.98 -8.06 -39.26
N PRO A 447 -20.81 -6.94 -38.53
CA PRO A 447 -19.82 -6.82 -37.47
C PRO A 447 -19.92 -7.90 -36.39
N TRP A 448 -21.12 -8.35 -36.03
CA TRP A 448 -21.29 -9.41 -35.04
C TRP A 448 -21.25 -10.80 -35.69
N ASN A 449 -21.93 -10.99 -36.83
CA ASN A 449 -21.96 -12.27 -37.55
C ASN A 449 -20.57 -12.78 -37.96
N SER A 450 -19.61 -11.88 -38.19
CA SER A 450 -18.25 -12.24 -38.60
C SER A 450 -17.24 -12.39 -37.45
N ASN A 451 -17.62 -12.08 -36.20
CA ASN A 451 -16.67 -12.01 -35.09
C ASN A 451 -17.10 -12.79 -33.83
N THR A 452 -18.19 -13.55 -33.88
CA THR A 452 -18.50 -14.57 -32.87
C THR A 452 -17.70 -15.85 -33.10
N GLY A 453 -17.26 -16.52 -32.04
CA GLY A 453 -16.46 -17.73 -32.16
C GLY A 453 -16.20 -18.46 -30.83
N ASN A 454 -15.51 -19.60 -30.94
CA ASN A 454 -15.02 -20.37 -29.80
C ASN A 454 -13.50 -20.39 -29.84
N HIS A 455 -12.87 -19.22 -29.67
CA HIS A 455 -11.43 -19.08 -29.86
C HIS A 455 -10.60 -19.52 -28.64
N LEU A 456 -11.15 -19.52 -27.43
CA LEU A 456 -10.43 -20.06 -26.26
C LEU A 456 -10.71 -21.55 -26.11
N THR A 457 -9.66 -22.37 -26.25
CA THR A 457 -9.77 -23.84 -26.20
C THR A 457 -9.37 -24.46 -24.85
N ASN A 458 -8.70 -23.69 -24.00
CA ASN A 458 -8.11 -24.14 -22.73
C ASN A 458 -8.42 -23.13 -21.60
N PRO A 459 -9.70 -22.96 -21.23
CA PRO A 459 -10.08 -22.07 -20.15
C PRO A 459 -9.44 -22.53 -18.83
N GLU A 460 -8.96 -21.57 -18.04
CA GLU A 460 -8.61 -21.80 -16.63
C GLU A 460 -9.86 -21.69 -15.75
N THR A 461 -9.82 -22.33 -14.58
CA THR A 461 -10.89 -22.32 -13.59
C THR A 461 -10.39 -22.00 -12.18
N THR A 462 -9.13 -21.59 -12.06
CA THR A 462 -8.49 -21.24 -10.79
C THR A 462 -8.63 -19.74 -10.54
N ASN A 463 -8.90 -19.37 -9.28
CA ASN A 463 -8.84 -17.96 -8.91
C ASN A 463 -7.39 -17.48 -8.85
N ASN A 464 -7.02 -16.61 -9.79
CA ASN A 464 -5.68 -16.04 -9.90
C ASN A 464 -5.51 -14.78 -9.04
N ASN A 465 -6.56 -14.26 -8.40
CA ASN A 465 -6.49 -13.02 -7.61
C ASN A 465 -5.53 -13.09 -6.41
N GLY A 466 -5.16 -14.29 -5.95
CA GLY A 466 -4.13 -14.48 -4.93
C GLY A 466 -2.72 -14.06 -5.39
N ASP A 467 -2.50 -13.92 -6.70
CA ASP A 467 -1.24 -13.49 -7.29
C ASP A 467 -1.20 -11.98 -7.60
N LEU A 468 -2.26 -11.23 -7.26
CA LEU A 468 -2.30 -9.78 -7.43
C LEU A 468 -1.29 -9.09 -6.50
N VAL A 469 -0.63 -8.08 -7.03
CA VAL A 469 0.29 -7.21 -6.29
C VAL A 469 -0.13 -5.76 -6.45
N GLY A 470 0.22 -4.91 -5.49
CA GLY A 470 -0.05 -3.47 -5.56
C GLY A 470 0.98 -2.76 -6.44
N HIS A 471 0.51 -1.73 -7.14
CA HIS A 471 1.26 -0.87 -8.04
C HIS A 471 1.01 0.60 -7.70
N ALA A 472 1.92 1.46 -8.13
CA ALA A 472 1.70 2.91 -8.07
C ALA A 472 0.60 3.35 -9.06
N TYR A 473 -0.17 4.36 -8.69
CA TYR A 473 -1.13 4.98 -9.60
C TYR A 473 -0.43 5.85 -10.67
N PRO A 474 -1.00 6.00 -11.88
CA PRO A 474 -0.54 6.96 -12.87
C PRO A 474 -0.40 8.39 -12.32
N THR A 475 0.65 9.10 -12.73
CA THR A 475 0.84 10.52 -12.37
C THR A 475 0.21 11.44 -13.40
N LEU A 476 -0.75 12.27 -12.99
CA LEU A 476 -1.59 13.08 -13.90
C LEU A 476 -1.28 14.58 -13.83
N THR A 477 0.01 14.93 -13.82
CA THR A 477 0.49 16.30 -13.55
C THR A 477 -0.24 17.35 -14.40
N GLY A 478 -1.02 18.21 -13.74
CA GLY A 478 -1.68 19.36 -14.34
C GLY A 478 -2.86 19.05 -15.27
N ALA A 479 -3.34 17.82 -15.34
CA ALA A 479 -4.49 17.45 -16.15
C ALA A 479 -5.81 17.62 -15.37
N THR A 480 -6.82 18.16 -16.03
CA THR A 480 -8.22 18.15 -15.55
C THR A 480 -8.98 16.92 -16.06
N LEU A 481 -10.15 16.62 -15.49
CA LEU A 481 -11.02 15.57 -16.00
C LEU A 481 -11.36 15.79 -17.50
N ASP A 482 -11.68 17.01 -17.89
CA ASP A 482 -11.98 17.38 -19.28
C ASP A 482 -10.81 17.12 -20.22
N ASP A 483 -9.58 17.47 -19.82
CA ASP A 483 -8.36 17.18 -20.59
C ASP A 483 -8.20 15.67 -20.84
N ARG A 484 -8.53 14.86 -19.82
CA ARG A 484 -8.44 13.40 -19.90
C ARG A 484 -9.54 12.78 -20.75
N ILE A 485 -10.77 13.28 -20.66
CA ILE A 485 -11.87 12.89 -21.55
C ILE A 485 -11.49 13.19 -23.01
N GLN A 486 -10.99 14.40 -23.29
CA GLN A 486 -10.61 14.79 -24.65
C GLN A 486 -9.43 13.95 -25.18
N THR A 487 -8.46 13.64 -24.32
CA THR A 487 -7.34 12.74 -24.67
C THR A 487 -7.85 11.34 -25.02
N MET A 488 -8.77 10.78 -24.23
CA MET A 488 -9.40 9.48 -24.48
C MET A 488 -10.15 9.49 -25.82
N LEU A 489 -10.97 10.51 -26.09
CA LEU A 489 -11.72 10.66 -27.34
C LEU A 489 -10.80 10.79 -28.57
N THR A 490 -9.70 11.54 -28.43
CA THR A 490 -8.72 11.76 -29.51
C THR A 490 -7.98 10.46 -29.85
N ASN A 491 -7.64 9.65 -28.84
CA ASN A 491 -7.02 8.35 -29.03
C ASN A 491 -8.00 7.30 -29.57
N GLY A 492 -9.30 7.52 -29.39
CA GLY A 492 -10.37 6.67 -29.88
C GLY A 492 -10.49 5.33 -29.14
N PHE A 493 -11.42 4.50 -29.61
CA PHE A 493 -11.65 3.17 -29.07
C PHE A 493 -10.49 2.23 -29.41
N LYS A 494 -9.87 1.64 -28.38
CA LYS A 494 -8.78 0.67 -28.52
C LYS A 494 -9.31 -0.75 -28.28
N GLY A 495 -9.50 -1.51 -29.36
CA GLY A 495 -9.93 -2.90 -29.32
C GLY A 495 -8.80 -3.89 -29.64
N LYS A 496 -8.78 -5.05 -28.97
CA LYS A 496 -7.93 -6.21 -29.35
C LYS A 496 -8.79 -7.45 -29.59
N LYS A 497 -8.47 -8.25 -30.60
CA LYS A 497 -9.08 -9.57 -30.76
C LYS A 497 -8.30 -10.59 -29.95
N TYR A 498 -8.98 -11.59 -29.41
CA TYR A 498 -8.31 -12.66 -28.66
C TYR A 498 -7.26 -13.38 -29.51
N VAL A 499 -7.59 -13.68 -30.77
CA VAL A 499 -6.67 -14.33 -31.71
C VAL A 499 -5.39 -13.55 -32.00
N ASP A 500 -5.38 -12.24 -31.73
CA ASP A 500 -4.19 -11.39 -31.92
C ASP A 500 -3.27 -11.38 -30.67
N ILE A 501 -3.78 -11.81 -29.51
CA ILE A 501 -3.05 -11.77 -28.23
C ILE A 501 -2.86 -13.14 -27.56
N GLN A 502 -3.56 -14.18 -28.01
CA GLN A 502 -3.60 -15.50 -27.36
C GLN A 502 -2.22 -16.15 -27.15
N ASP A 503 -1.25 -15.83 -28.02
CA ASP A 503 0.12 -16.37 -27.95
C ASP A 503 1.08 -15.47 -27.14
N TYR A 504 0.57 -14.35 -26.60
CA TYR A 504 1.32 -13.29 -25.93
C TYR A 504 0.60 -12.81 -24.67
N LEU A 505 -0.16 -13.67 -23.99
CA LEU A 505 -0.96 -13.26 -22.83
C LEU A 505 -0.09 -12.69 -21.70
N ASP A 506 1.16 -13.16 -21.57
CA ASP A 506 2.12 -12.66 -20.58
C ASP A 506 2.58 -11.20 -20.84
N ASP A 507 2.33 -10.65 -22.03
CA ASP A 507 2.61 -9.25 -22.37
C ASP A 507 1.48 -8.29 -21.90
N TYR A 508 0.41 -8.83 -21.30
CA TYR A 508 -0.79 -8.08 -20.91
C TYR A 508 -1.23 -8.39 -19.49
N PHE A 509 -1.73 -7.36 -18.81
CA PHE A 509 -2.54 -7.55 -17.61
C PHE A 509 -4.00 -7.78 -18.04
N VAL A 510 -4.45 -9.04 -18.00
CA VAL A 510 -5.76 -9.42 -18.51
C VAL A 510 -6.79 -9.41 -17.38
N VAL A 511 -7.82 -8.56 -17.53
CA VAL A 511 -8.93 -8.43 -16.58
C VAL A 511 -10.19 -9.06 -17.12
N ASN A 512 -10.67 -10.07 -16.41
CA ASN A 512 -12.04 -10.54 -16.52
C ASN A 512 -12.98 -9.59 -15.77
N TYR A 513 -14.04 -9.14 -16.44
CA TYR A 513 -15.04 -8.25 -15.85
C TYR A 513 -16.45 -8.85 -15.88
N PHE A 514 -16.57 -10.06 -15.32
CA PHE A 514 -17.84 -10.68 -14.94
C PHE A 514 -17.72 -11.42 -13.60
N GLY A 515 -18.84 -11.92 -13.06
CA GLY A 515 -18.89 -12.46 -11.70
C GLY A 515 -18.01 -13.71 -11.51
N GLU A 516 -17.49 -13.87 -10.28
CA GLU A 516 -16.54 -14.93 -9.92
C GLU A 516 -17.03 -16.34 -10.27
N ALA A 517 -18.31 -16.65 -10.04
CA ALA A 517 -18.84 -17.98 -10.34
C ALA A 517 -18.66 -18.35 -11.83
N ASP A 518 -18.97 -17.43 -12.74
CA ASP A 518 -18.77 -17.62 -14.18
C ASP A 518 -17.28 -17.62 -14.54
N TYR A 519 -16.46 -16.79 -13.88
CA TYR A 519 -15.01 -16.81 -14.05
C TYR A 519 -14.45 -18.20 -13.73
N LEU A 520 -14.85 -18.82 -12.61
CA LEU A 520 -14.45 -20.19 -12.23
C LEU A 520 -15.11 -21.31 -13.05
N GLY A 521 -15.95 -20.98 -14.05
CA GLY A 521 -16.67 -21.96 -14.86
C GLY A 521 -17.79 -22.71 -14.13
N THR A 522 -18.24 -22.18 -12.98
CA THR A 522 -19.29 -22.77 -12.14
C THR A 522 -20.61 -22.00 -12.20
N GLY A 523 -20.63 -20.88 -12.90
CA GLY A 523 -21.78 -20.00 -13.05
C GLY A 523 -22.82 -20.48 -14.07
N GLY A 524 -23.89 -19.70 -14.20
CA GLY A 524 -25.06 -20.05 -15.01
C GLY A 524 -25.00 -19.59 -16.46
N SER A 525 -23.98 -18.84 -16.87
CA SER A 525 -23.91 -18.16 -18.17
C SER A 525 -23.34 -19.03 -19.29
N GLY A 526 -22.92 -20.26 -18.97
CA GLY A 526 -22.41 -21.24 -19.94
C GLY A 526 -20.95 -21.03 -20.33
N VAL A 527 -20.22 -20.15 -19.63
CA VAL A 527 -18.75 -20.06 -19.80
C VAL A 527 -18.07 -21.20 -19.06
N PRO A 528 -17.07 -21.87 -19.65
CA PRO A 528 -16.37 -23.00 -19.03
C PRO A 528 -15.24 -22.57 -18.09
N GLY A 529 -14.98 -21.27 -17.97
CA GLY A 529 -13.87 -20.68 -17.22
C GLY A 529 -13.44 -19.34 -17.82
N HIS A 530 -12.16 -19.00 -17.67
CA HIS A 530 -11.59 -17.71 -18.06
C HIS A 530 -10.33 -17.85 -18.93
N ILE A 531 -9.82 -16.71 -19.44
CA ILE A 531 -8.57 -16.65 -20.19
C ILE A 531 -7.42 -17.03 -19.25
N PRO A 532 -6.47 -17.89 -19.67
CA PRO A 532 -5.32 -18.23 -18.84
C PRO A 532 -4.57 -17.00 -18.32
N GLY A 533 -4.24 -16.99 -17.02
CA GLY A 533 -3.53 -15.88 -16.36
C GLY A 533 -4.35 -14.61 -16.17
N SER A 534 -5.63 -14.55 -16.57
CA SER A 534 -6.47 -13.38 -16.29
C SER A 534 -6.85 -13.28 -14.82
N PHE A 535 -7.15 -12.07 -14.35
CA PHE A 535 -7.64 -11.80 -12.99
C PHE A 535 -9.11 -11.42 -12.99
N GLN A 536 -9.86 -11.80 -11.96
CA GLN A 536 -11.28 -11.52 -11.85
C GLN A 536 -11.51 -10.20 -11.11
N PHE A 537 -12.13 -9.24 -11.78
CA PHE A 537 -12.51 -7.97 -11.19
C PHE A 537 -14.04 -7.93 -11.16
N THR A 538 -14.62 -7.95 -9.96
CA THR A 538 -16.08 -7.95 -9.79
C THR A 538 -16.67 -6.63 -10.30
N PRO A 539 -17.58 -6.68 -11.29
CA PRO A 539 -18.21 -5.47 -11.78
C PRO A 539 -18.89 -4.69 -10.67
N TYR A 540 -18.70 -3.38 -10.70
CA TYR A 540 -19.31 -2.40 -9.80
C TYR A 540 -18.80 -2.38 -8.35
N GLU A 541 -17.82 -3.22 -8.02
CA GLU A 541 -17.31 -3.35 -6.65
C GLU A 541 -15.79 -3.24 -6.58
N SER A 542 -15.08 -3.66 -7.63
CA SER A 542 -13.63 -3.90 -7.55
C SER A 542 -12.75 -2.68 -7.85
N LEU A 543 -13.22 -1.74 -8.67
CA LEU A 543 -12.38 -0.67 -9.21
C LEU A 543 -12.54 0.62 -8.38
N GLU A 544 -11.85 0.67 -7.25
CA GLU A 544 -11.72 1.85 -6.38
C GLU A 544 -10.27 2.07 -5.95
N VAL A 545 -9.91 3.32 -5.62
CA VAL A 545 -8.61 3.63 -4.98
C VAL A 545 -8.48 2.83 -3.68
N GLY A 546 -7.34 2.19 -3.50
CA GLY A 546 -7.05 1.32 -2.35
C GLY A 546 -7.57 -0.11 -2.54
N GLY A 547 -8.50 -0.33 -3.48
CA GLY A 547 -9.01 -1.63 -3.92
C GLY A 547 -8.26 -2.17 -5.15
N MET A 548 -8.98 -2.85 -6.07
CA MET A 548 -8.31 -3.52 -7.20
C MET A 548 -7.76 -2.57 -8.27
N LEU A 549 -8.11 -1.28 -8.23
CA LEU A 549 -7.45 -0.27 -9.07
C LEU A 549 -5.95 -0.18 -8.74
N ALA A 550 -5.58 -0.40 -7.47
CA ALA A 550 -4.19 -0.45 -7.04
C ALA A 550 -3.42 -1.64 -7.61
N ASN A 551 -4.12 -2.69 -8.10
CA ASN A 551 -3.48 -3.85 -8.70
C ASN A 551 -3.19 -3.70 -10.18
N LEU A 552 -3.58 -2.57 -10.80
CA LEU A 552 -3.35 -2.35 -12.22
C LEU A 552 -1.93 -1.82 -12.45
N PRO A 553 -1.12 -2.46 -13.31
CA PRO A 553 0.22 -2.00 -13.62
C PRO A 553 0.20 -0.74 -14.49
N THR A 554 1.20 0.13 -14.30
CA THR A 554 1.38 1.35 -15.11
C THR A 554 2.37 1.18 -16.26
N ASP A 555 3.11 0.08 -16.27
CA ASP A 555 4.19 -0.25 -17.19
C ASP A 555 3.85 -1.41 -18.14
N MET A 556 2.61 -1.91 -18.08
CA MET A 556 2.11 -3.00 -18.93
C MET A 556 0.70 -2.67 -19.48
N PRO A 557 0.41 -2.98 -20.74
CA PRO A 557 -0.93 -2.82 -21.30
C PRO A 557 -1.98 -3.68 -20.60
N ILE A 558 -3.15 -3.10 -20.36
CA ILE A 558 -4.28 -3.76 -19.70
C ILE A 558 -5.30 -4.19 -20.75
N VAL A 559 -5.76 -5.44 -20.71
CA VAL A 559 -6.83 -5.96 -21.57
C VAL A 559 -8.02 -6.34 -20.72
N VAL A 560 -9.12 -5.60 -20.85
CA VAL A 560 -10.37 -5.89 -20.13
C VAL A 560 -11.34 -6.61 -21.06
N TYR A 561 -11.98 -7.67 -20.59
CA TYR A 561 -13.05 -8.35 -21.33
C TYR A 561 -14.28 -8.60 -20.47
N CYS A 562 -15.44 -8.52 -21.12
CA CYS A 562 -16.74 -8.83 -20.51
C CYS A 562 -17.53 -9.75 -21.46
N TRP A 563 -18.84 -9.84 -21.28
CA TRP A 563 -19.73 -10.66 -22.12
C TRP A 563 -19.73 -10.29 -23.62
N THR A 564 -19.81 -8.99 -23.93
CA THR A 564 -20.06 -8.50 -25.30
C THR A 564 -19.03 -7.49 -25.80
N GLY A 565 -18.06 -7.11 -24.96
CA GLY A 565 -17.13 -6.02 -25.23
C GLY A 565 -17.69 -4.61 -24.93
N GLN A 566 -18.99 -4.47 -24.65
CA GLN A 566 -19.59 -3.14 -24.39
C GLN A 566 -19.25 -2.60 -23.00
N HIS A 567 -19.34 -3.45 -21.97
CA HIS A 567 -19.00 -3.04 -20.61
C HIS A 567 -17.49 -2.84 -20.45
N SER A 568 -16.67 -3.75 -20.98
CA SER A 568 -15.21 -3.59 -20.99
C SER A 568 -14.76 -2.37 -21.79
N SER A 569 -15.52 -1.95 -22.82
CA SER A 569 -15.27 -0.68 -23.51
C SER A 569 -15.45 0.53 -22.57
N GLN A 570 -16.49 0.56 -21.74
CA GLN A 570 -16.67 1.64 -20.76
C GLN A 570 -15.59 1.62 -19.68
N VAL A 571 -15.25 0.45 -19.15
CA VAL A 571 -14.15 0.28 -18.18
C VAL A 571 -12.81 0.75 -18.78
N THR A 572 -12.50 0.37 -20.02
CA THR A 572 -11.24 0.77 -20.66
C THR A 572 -11.20 2.25 -21.02
N ALA A 573 -12.34 2.88 -21.36
CA ALA A 573 -12.41 4.34 -21.48
C ALA A 573 -12.07 5.03 -20.15
N ALA A 574 -12.68 4.57 -19.05
CA ALA A 574 -12.38 5.03 -17.70
C ALA A 574 -10.89 4.86 -17.33
N LEU A 575 -10.31 3.68 -17.55
CA LEU A 575 -8.89 3.44 -17.28
C LEU A 575 -7.97 4.33 -18.15
N ASN A 576 -8.30 4.56 -19.42
CA ASN A 576 -7.56 5.50 -20.28
C ASN A 576 -7.68 6.96 -19.78
N ILE A 577 -8.82 7.36 -19.20
CA ILE A 577 -9.00 8.65 -18.51
C ILE A 577 -8.13 8.72 -17.24
N LEU A 578 -7.86 7.59 -16.57
CA LEU A 578 -6.97 7.52 -15.41
C LEU A 578 -5.48 7.41 -15.76
N GLY A 579 -5.13 7.17 -17.02
CA GLY A 579 -3.73 7.18 -17.49
C GLY A 579 -3.13 5.82 -17.75
N TYR A 580 -3.93 4.77 -17.59
CA TYR A 580 -3.54 3.43 -17.95
C TYR A 580 -3.62 3.22 -19.47
N GLU A 581 -2.77 2.35 -20.00
CA GLU A 581 -2.86 1.89 -21.37
C GLU A 581 -3.84 0.71 -21.48
N ALA A 582 -5.13 1.01 -21.61
CA ALA A 582 -6.19 0.01 -21.55
C ALA A 582 -6.86 -0.28 -22.90
N TYR A 583 -7.14 -1.57 -23.15
CA TYR A 583 -7.75 -2.12 -24.35
C TYR A 583 -8.95 -2.98 -24.01
N SER A 584 -10.04 -2.86 -24.77
CA SER A 584 -11.16 -3.79 -24.66
C SER A 584 -10.94 -5.01 -25.55
N LEU A 585 -11.11 -6.22 -25.01
CA LEU A 585 -11.21 -7.41 -25.84
C LEU A 585 -12.50 -7.35 -26.66
N THR A 586 -12.37 -7.31 -27.98
CA THR A 586 -13.51 -7.07 -28.85
C THR A 586 -14.45 -8.27 -28.86
N TYR A 587 -15.76 -8.00 -28.80
CA TYR A 587 -16.84 -9.00 -28.78
C TYR A 587 -16.88 -9.89 -27.53
N GLY A 588 -15.96 -9.71 -26.58
CA GLY A 588 -16.01 -10.35 -25.26
C GLY A 588 -16.12 -11.88 -25.30
N SER A 589 -16.85 -12.46 -24.36
CA SER A 589 -17.08 -13.91 -24.26
C SER A 589 -17.74 -14.51 -25.52
N ASN A 590 -18.46 -13.72 -26.32
CA ASN A 590 -19.01 -14.18 -27.60
C ASN A 590 -17.93 -14.45 -28.67
N ASN A 591 -16.71 -13.94 -28.48
CA ASN A 591 -15.55 -14.33 -29.30
C ASN A 591 -14.85 -15.58 -28.75
N LEU A 592 -15.01 -15.87 -27.46
CA LEU A 592 -14.25 -16.89 -26.75
C LEU A 592 -14.99 -18.23 -26.67
N PHE A 593 -16.30 -18.21 -26.41
CA PHE A 593 -17.10 -19.38 -26.00
C PHE A 593 -18.50 -19.40 -26.63
N TYR A 594 -18.69 -18.81 -27.80
CA TYR A 594 -20.01 -18.53 -28.38
C TYR A 594 -21.02 -19.68 -28.30
N ASP A 595 -20.62 -20.90 -28.63
CA ASP A 595 -21.53 -22.04 -28.69
C ASP A 595 -22.01 -22.49 -27.30
N LEU A 596 -21.23 -22.21 -26.27
CA LEU A 596 -21.51 -22.60 -24.89
C LEU A 596 -22.37 -21.58 -24.14
N LEU A 597 -22.37 -20.31 -24.57
CA LEU A 597 -23.12 -19.25 -23.91
C LEU A 597 -24.63 -19.54 -23.88
N THR A 598 -25.20 -19.44 -22.68
CA THR A 598 -26.66 -19.55 -22.42
C THR A 598 -27.28 -18.18 -22.11
N ALA A 599 -26.46 -17.19 -21.76
CA ALA A 599 -26.83 -15.81 -21.51
C ALA A 599 -25.86 -14.85 -22.25
N HIS A 600 -26.29 -13.60 -22.44
CA HIS A 600 -25.50 -12.55 -23.11
C HIS A 600 -25.01 -12.91 -24.53
N LYS A 601 -25.62 -13.92 -25.15
CA LYS A 601 -25.26 -14.45 -26.46
C LYS A 601 -25.80 -13.54 -27.55
N TRP A 602 -24.97 -13.22 -28.54
CA TRP A 602 -25.40 -12.58 -29.76
C TRP A 602 -26.46 -13.42 -30.47
N THR A 603 -27.55 -12.79 -30.91
CA THR A 603 -28.62 -13.43 -31.69
C THR A 603 -28.93 -12.58 -32.91
N ALA A 604 -29.60 -13.18 -33.90
CA ALA A 604 -30.04 -12.46 -35.08
C ALA A 604 -30.88 -11.21 -34.72
N PRO A 605 -30.77 -10.12 -35.50
CA PRO A 605 -31.49 -8.87 -35.24
C PRO A 605 -33.00 -9.00 -35.47
N ALA A 606 -33.73 -7.99 -34.98
CA ALA A 606 -35.18 -7.91 -35.10
C ALA A 606 -35.69 -7.29 -36.43
N ASP A 607 -34.78 -6.89 -37.33
CA ASP A 607 -35.07 -6.35 -38.65
C ASP A 607 -35.93 -5.08 -38.66
N PHE A 608 -35.58 -4.10 -37.83
CA PHE A 608 -36.22 -2.77 -37.83
C PHE A 608 -35.87 -1.96 -39.10
N PRO A 609 -36.74 -1.01 -39.50
CA PRO A 609 -36.52 -0.20 -40.71
C PRO A 609 -35.21 0.58 -40.70
N LEU A 610 -34.63 0.74 -41.89
CA LEU A 610 -33.46 1.58 -42.14
C LEU A 610 -33.85 2.80 -42.97
N SER A 611 -33.22 3.92 -42.66
CA SER A 611 -33.26 5.17 -43.43
C SER A 611 -31.96 5.38 -44.18
N PHE A 612 -32.01 6.17 -45.25
CA PHE A 612 -30.91 6.39 -46.18
C PHE A 612 -30.91 7.85 -46.62
N ASP A 613 -29.72 8.42 -46.83
CA ASP A 613 -29.50 9.82 -47.23
C ASP A 613 -29.11 9.96 -48.71
#